data_AF-A0A444US21-F1
#
_entry.id   AF-A0A444US21-F1
#
_cell.length_a   1.000
_cell.length_b   1.000
_cell.length_c   1.000
_cell.angle_alpha   90.00
_cell.angle_beta   90.00
_cell.angle_gamma   90.00
#
_symmetry.space_group_name_H-M   'P 1'
#
loop_
_entity.id
_entity.type
_entity.pdbx_description
1 polymer ?
#
loop_
_entity_poly.entity_id
_entity_poly.type
_entity_poly.pdbx_seq_one_letter_code
_entity_poly.pdbx_strand_id
1 'polypeptide(L)'
;MGLGHEAWKEARTVLQKLLSANETTLQEDVGLRSRAFVHQSLAEMHLPAEIGDYTDFYSSREHATNVGIMFRGKENALMPNWLHLPVGYHGRASSVVVSGTPLRRPMGQIRPDETKPPVYGSCKLLDIELEMAFFVGPGNKLGEPIPIHKAHEHIFGMVLMNDWSARDIQKWEYVPLGPFLGKSFGTTISPWVVPMEALMPFAQPNSVQDPKPLPYLCHDDPYTFDINLFVSVKGYCQGKGYRVGFGQCRGKVLPALQ
;
A
#
# COMPACT_ATOMS: atom_id res chain seq x y z
N MET A 1 7.19 -14.78 -8.25
CA MET A 1 6.63 -14.77 -6.88
C MET A 1 6.34 -16.18 -6.40
N GLY A 2 5.45 -16.96 -7.03
CA GLY A 2 5.04 -18.29 -6.54
C GLY A 2 6.11 -19.39 -6.36
N LEU A 3 7.36 -19.20 -6.79
CA LEU A 3 8.45 -20.19 -6.61
C LEU A 3 8.96 -20.31 -5.16
N GLY A 4 8.61 -19.38 -4.28
CA GLY A 4 8.96 -19.43 -2.86
C GLY A 4 10.34 -18.90 -2.48
N HIS A 5 10.54 -18.80 -1.17
CA HIS A 5 11.65 -18.11 -0.53
C HIS A 5 13.04 -18.52 -1.04
N GLU A 6 13.31 -19.82 -1.17
CA GLU A 6 14.63 -20.31 -1.62
C GLU A 6 14.97 -19.86 -3.04
N ALA A 7 13.99 -19.84 -3.95
CA ALA A 7 14.21 -19.35 -5.31
C ALA A 7 14.46 -17.84 -5.36
N TRP A 8 13.82 -17.07 -4.47
CA TRP A 8 14.05 -15.63 -4.37
C TRP A 8 15.46 -15.33 -3.86
N LYS A 9 15.89 -16.09 -2.83
CA LYS A 9 17.22 -15.99 -2.25
C LYS A 9 18.32 -16.38 -3.22
N GLU A 10 18.11 -17.46 -3.98
CA GLU A 10 19.03 -17.88 -5.05
C GLU A 10 19.14 -16.77 -6.10
N ALA A 11 18.02 -16.27 -6.62
CA ALA A 11 18.00 -15.21 -7.61
C ALA A 11 18.71 -13.94 -7.11
N ARG A 12 18.45 -13.53 -5.86
CA ARG A 12 19.12 -12.38 -5.24
C ARG A 12 20.63 -12.60 -5.13
N THR A 13 21.07 -13.78 -4.67
CA THR A 13 22.48 -14.13 -4.51
C THR A 13 23.20 -14.10 -5.86
N VAL A 14 22.59 -14.68 -6.90
CA VAL A 14 23.12 -14.68 -8.26
C VAL A 14 23.22 -13.26 -8.81
N LEU A 15 22.17 -12.43 -8.65
CA LEU A 15 22.18 -11.04 -9.10
C LEU A 15 23.26 -10.21 -8.37
N GLN A 16 23.41 -10.37 -7.06
CA GLN A 16 24.46 -9.70 -6.29
C GLN A 16 25.86 -10.10 -6.77
N LYS A 17 26.07 -11.38 -7.08
CA LYS A 17 27.32 -11.87 -7.66
C LYS A 17 27.55 -11.24 -9.03
N LEU A 18 26.61 -11.36 -9.97
CA LEU A 18 26.75 -10.86 -11.35
C LEU A 18 26.93 -9.34 -11.43
N LEU A 19 26.38 -8.58 -10.46
CA LEU A 19 26.51 -7.13 -10.37
C LEU A 19 27.69 -6.67 -9.51
N SER A 20 28.44 -7.60 -8.90
CA SER A 20 29.62 -7.29 -8.10
C SER A 20 30.74 -6.72 -8.98
N ALA A 21 31.46 -5.72 -8.47
CA ALA A 21 32.59 -5.13 -9.18
C ALA A 21 33.74 -6.11 -9.47
N ASN A 22 33.77 -7.24 -8.75
CA ASN A 22 34.80 -8.28 -8.86
C ASN A 22 34.35 -9.51 -9.66
N GLU A 23 33.17 -9.48 -10.29
CA GLU A 23 32.64 -10.59 -11.08
C GLU A 23 32.69 -10.26 -12.57
N THR A 24 33.42 -11.06 -13.33
CA THR A 24 33.67 -10.79 -14.75
C THR A 24 32.57 -11.32 -15.67
N THR A 25 31.78 -12.31 -15.22
CA THR A 25 30.80 -13.02 -16.07
C THR A 25 29.87 -12.08 -16.86
N LEU A 26 29.30 -11.06 -16.22
CA LEU A 26 28.47 -10.04 -16.90
C LEU A 26 29.27 -8.78 -17.26
N GLN A 27 30.31 -8.46 -16.49
CA GLN A 27 31.07 -7.22 -16.65
C GLN A 27 31.85 -7.19 -17.97
N GLU A 28 32.49 -8.29 -18.35
CA GLU A 28 33.40 -8.38 -19.51
C GLU A 28 32.69 -8.82 -20.80
N ASP A 29 31.52 -9.47 -20.72
CA ASP A 29 30.71 -9.79 -21.90
C ASP A 29 29.96 -8.54 -22.37
N VAL A 30 30.64 -7.72 -23.19
CA VAL A 30 30.09 -6.47 -23.75
C VAL A 30 28.81 -6.71 -24.56
N GLY A 31 28.72 -7.83 -25.29
CA GLY A 31 27.58 -8.16 -26.12
C GLY A 31 26.34 -8.55 -25.32
N LEU A 32 26.52 -9.27 -24.21
CA LEU A 32 25.46 -9.56 -23.26
C LEU A 32 25.07 -8.31 -22.46
N ARG A 33 26.05 -7.61 -21.88
CA ARG A 33 25.85 -6.44 -21.03
C ARG A 33 25.07 -5.33 -21.74
N SER A 34 25.43 -5.02 -22.99
CA SER A 34 24.77 -3.98 -23.78
C SER A 34 23.29 -4.26 -24.08
N ARG A 35 22.87 -5.53 -24.08
CA ARG A 35 21.47 -5.94 -24.29
C ARG A 35 20.72 -6.22 -23.00
N ALA A 36 21.43 -6.49 -21.90
CA ALA A 36 20.83 -6.78 -20.59
C ALA A 36 20.45 -5.52 -19.80
N PHE A 37 21.15 -4.40 -20.01
CA PHE A 37 20.86 -3.14 -19.33
C PHE A 37 20.10 -2.16 -20.21
N VAL A 38 19.07 -1.54 -19.64
CA VAL A 38 18.30 -0.44 -20.26
C VAL A 38 18.31 0.73 -19.29
N HIS A 39 18.56 1.94 -19.81
CA HIS A 39 18.50 3.14 -18.98
C HIS A 39 17.05 3.37 -18.52
N GLN A 40 16.83 3.56 -17.21
CA GLN A 40 15.49 3.64 -16.65
C GLN A 40 14.62 4.75 -17.27
N SER A 41 15.23 5.86 -17.70
CA SER A 41 14.50 6.95 -18.37
C SER A 41 13.93 6.57 -19.75
N LEU A 42 14.35 5.43 -20.30
CA LEU A 42 13.87 4.89 -21.58
C LEU A 42 12.85 3.76 -21.36
N ALA A 43 12.61 3.35 -20.12
CA ALA A 43 11.70 2.27 -19.78
C ALA A 43 10.31 2.82 -19.45
N GLU A 44 9.29 2.08 -19.87
CA GLU A 44 7.93 2.22 -19.37
C GLU A 44 7.70 1.15 -18.29
N MET A 45 7.20 1.58 -17.14
CA MET A 45 6.91 0.66 -16.04
C MET A 45 5.45 0.19 -16.12
N HIS A 46 5.23 -1.08 -15.79
CA HIS A 46 3.91 -1.70 -15.72
C HIS A 46 3.60 -2.13 -14.28
N LEU A 47 2.38 -2.64 -14.06
CA LEU A 47 2.07 -3.34 -12.82
C LEU A 47 3.01 -4.55 -12.66
N PRO A 48 3.60 -4.78 -11.48
CA PRO A 48 4.60 -5.83 -11.28
C PRO A 48 4.02 -7.25 -11.20
N ALA A 49 2.70 -7.39 -11.12
CA ALA A 49 1.98 -8.65 -11.12
C ALA A 49 0.53 -8.46 -11.58
N GLU A 50 -0.06 -9.54 -12.08
CA GLU A 50 -1.51 -9.66 -12.18
C GLU A 50 -2.08 -9.92 -10.77
N ILE A 51 -2.88 -8.97 -10.28
CA ILE A 51 -3.42 -9.01 -8.91
C ILE A 51 -4.75 -9.75 -8.96
N GLY A 52 -4.79 -10.97 -8.41
CA GLY A 52 -6.04 -11.73 -8.26
C GLY A 52 -6.96 -11.08 -7.24
N ASP A 53 -6.48 -10.93 -6.01
CA ASP A 53 -7.18 -10.29 -4.90
C ASP A 53 -6.32 -9.19 -4.27
N TYR A 54 -6.98 -8.13 -3.83
CA TYR A 54 -6.40 -7.03 -3.06
C TYR A 54 -7.20 -6.88 -1.76
N THR A 55 -6.49 -6.86 -0.63
CA THR A 55 -7.05 -6.65 0.70
C THR A 55 -6.39 -5.43 1.32
N ASP A 56 -7.22 -4.56 1.89
CA ASP A 56 -6.78 -3.39 2.62
C ASP A 56 -6.93 -3.63 4.12
N PHE A 57 -5.87 -3.33 4.90
CA PHE A 57 -5.83 -3.52 6.35
C PHE A 57 -5.89 -2.17 7.07
N TYR A 58 -6.47 -2.18 8.25
CA TYR A 58 -6.71 -0.99 9.05
C TYR A 58 -5.81 -0.93 10.29
N SER A 59 -4.51 -1.18 10.10
CA SER A 59 -3.57 -1.54 11.18
C SER A 59 -2.81 -0.38 11.82
N SER A 60 -3.00 0.87 11.36
CA SER A 60 -2.45 2.06 12.07
C SER A 60 -3.41 2.49 13.18
N ARG A 61 -2.95 2.44 14.44
CA ARG A 61 -3.76 2.80 15.62
C ARG A 61 -4.19 4.25 15.60
N GLU A 62 -3.28 5.15 15.24
CA GLU A 62 -3.50 6.58 15.19
C GLU A 62 -4.49 6.91 14.07
N HIS A 63 -4.32 6.33 12.88
CA HIS A 63 -5.27 6.47 11.79
C HIS A 63 -6.67 5.99 12.24
N ALA A 64 -6.74 4.80 12.82
CA ALA A 64 -8.00 4.22 13.28
C ALA A 64 -8.71 5.07 14.33
N THR A 65 -7.93 5.60 15.27
CA THR A 65 -8.40 6.50 16.33
C THR A 65 -8.87 7.83 15.75
N ASN A 66 -8.12 8.46 14.86
CA ASN A 66 -8.47 9.74 14.26
C ASN A 66 -9.76 9.65 13.43
N VAL A 67 -9.88 8.62 12.58
CA VAL A 67 -11.10 8.34 11.83
C VAL A 67 -12.26 8.07 12.80
N GLY A 68 -12.03 7.28 13.84
CA GLY A 68 -13.02 7.02 14.88
C GLY A 68 -13.53 8.27 15.59
N ILE A 69 -12.62 9.17 15.99
CA ILE A 69 -12.96 10.46 16.62
C ILE A 69 -13.86 11.27 15.68
N MET A 70 -13.52 11.35 14.39
CA MET A 70 -14.29 12.12 13.40
C MET A 70 -15.69 11.56 13.16
N PHE A 71 -15.87 10.23 13.20
CA PHE A 71 -17.16 9.59 12.87
C PHE A 71 -18.02 9.23 14.08
N ARG A 72 -17.42 8.94 15.24
CA ARG A 72 -18.11 8.37 16.41
C ARG A 72 -17.80 9.10 17.73
N GLY A 73 -16.96 10.13 17.70
CA GLY A 73 -16.52 10.87 18.88
C GLY A 73 -15.37 10.19 19.64
N LYS A 74 -14.76 10.94 20.57
CA LYS A 74 -13.52 10.54 21.25
C LYS A 74 -13.64 9.27 22.08
N GLU A 75 -14.79 9.08 22.73
CA GLU A 75 -15.03 7.92 23.61
C GLU A 75 -15.20 6.60 22.84
N ASN A 76 -15.60 6.67 21.56
CA ASN A 76 -15.91 5.50 20.72
C ASN A 76 -14.98 5.42 19.49
N ALA A 77 -13.75 5.91 19.64
CA ALA A 77 -12.81 6.04 18.54
C ALA A 77 -12.45 4.67 17.94
N LEU A 78 -11.93 3.75 18.77
CA LEU A 78 -11.64 2.38 18.34
C LEU A 78 -12.85 1.48 18.59
N MET A 79 -13.21 0.68 17.58
CA MET A 79 -14.24 -0.35 17.74
C MET A 79 -13.71 -1.50 18.60
N PRO A 80 -14.57 -2.24 19.33
CA PRO A 80 -14.13 -3.25 20.29
C PRO A 80 -13.23 -4.34 19.72
N ASN A 81 -13.31 -4.63 18.43
CA ASN A 81 -12.51 -5.67 17.76
C ASN A 81 -11.10 -5.22 17.34
N TRP A 82 -10.84 -3.90 17.27
CA TRP A 82 -9.65 -3.37 16.61
C TRP A 82 -8.33 -3.82 17.26
N LEU A 83 -8.32 -3.98 18.58
CA LEU A 83 -7.14 -4.45 19.32
C LEU A 83 -7.00 -5.99 19.36
N HIS A 84 -7.97 -6.74 18.82
CA HIS A 84 -7.99 -8.20 18.92
C HIS A 84 -7.69 -8.93 17.61
N LEU A 85 -7.87 -8.27 16.47
CA LEU A 85 -7.55 -8.80 15.14
C LEU A 85 -7.17 -7.66 14.18
N PRO A 86 -6.33 -7.91 13.17
CA PRO A 86 -6.02 -6.92 12.14
C PRO A 86 -7.23 -6.76 11.23
N VAL A 87 -8.08 -5.78 11.53
CA VAL A 87 -9.30 -5.50 10.75
C VAL A 87 -8.89 -5.17 9.31
N GLY A 88 -9.63 -5.69 8.34
CA GLY A 88 -9.42 -5.41 6.92
C GLY A 88 -10.67 -5.69 6.10
N TYR A 89 -10.64 -5.30 4.83
CA TYR A 89 -11.72 -5.51 3.87
C TYR A 89 -11.16 -5.82 2.48
N HIS A 90 -11.99 -6.44 1.64
CA HIS A 90 -11.62 -6.70 0.24
C HIS A 90 -11.66 -5.39 -0.56
N GLY A 91 -10.52 -5.01 -1.10
CA GLY A 91 -10.40 -3.90 -2.04
C GLY A 91 -10.79 -4.32 -3.46
N ARG A 92 -10.59 -3.42 -4.42
CA ARG A 92 -10.91 -3.68 -5.84
C ARG A 92 -9.64 -3.87 -6.66
N ALA A 93 -9.30 -5.12 -6.97
CA ALA A 93 -8.10 -5.46 -7.76
C ALA A 93 -8.08 -4.79 -9.15
N SER A 94 -9.21 -4.72 -9.85
CA SER A 94 -9.30 -4.18 -11.21
C SER A 94 -8.94 -2.69 -11.33
N SER A 95 -8.94 -1.95 -10.22
CA SER A 95 -8.63 -0.51 -10.18
C SER A 95 -7.27 -0.23 -9.55
N VAL A 96 -6.47 -1.26 -9.27
CA VAL A 96 -5.06 -1.08 -8.90
C VAL A 96 -4.28 -0.71 -10.17
N VAL A 97 -3.61 0.43 -10.16
CA VAL A 97 -2.88 0.99 -11.30
C VAL A 97 -1.45 1.33 -10.93
N VAL A 98 -0.56 1.31 -11.92
CA VAL A 98 0.85 1.67 -11.73
C VAL A 98 1.00 3.18 -11.57
N SER A 99 1.99 3.59 -10.77
CA SER A 99 2.42 4.99 -10.63
C SER A 99 2.52 5.73 -11.96
N GLY A 100 2.01 6.96 -12.00
CA GLY A 100 1.92 7.78 -13.21
C GLY A 100 0.57 7.73 -13.92
N THR A 101 -0.27 6.73 -13.61
CA THR A 101 -1.64 6.63 -14.16
C THR A 101 -2.51 7.79 -13.66
N PRO A 102 -3.09 8.62 -14.54
CA PRO A 102 -4.00 9.68 -14.12
C PRO A 102 -5.31 9.12 -13.57
N LEU A 103 -5.74 9.59 -12.41
CA LEU A 103 -7.07 9.27 -11.86
C LEU A 103 -8.06 10.41 -12.06
N ARG A 104 -9.28 10.04 -12.45
CA ARG A 104 -10.40 10.96 -12.62
C ARG A 104 -11.15 11.06 -11.30
N ARG A 105 -11.46 12.29 -10.87
CA ARG A 105 -12.36 12.54 -9.74
C ARG A 105 -13.69 11.77 -9.96
N PRO A 106 -14.11 10.92 -9.01
CA PRO A 106 -15.29 10.10 -9.20
C PRO A 106 -16.57 10.94 -9.12
N MET A 107 -17.58 10.50 -9.87
CA MET A 107 -18.97 10.88 -9.68
C MET A 107 -19.63 9.82 -8.79
N GLY A 108 -20.58 10.22 -7.96
CA GLY A 108 -21.29 9.28 -7.11
C GLY A 108 -22.43 9.91 -6.35
N GLN A 109 -23.06 9.09 -5.52
CA GLN A 109 -24.12 9.51 -4.61
C GLN A 109 -23.50 10.03 -3.31
N ILE A 110 -23.91 11.23 -2.89
CA ILE A 110 -23.47 11.87 -1.66
C ILE A 110 -24.68 12.39 -0.88
N ARG A 111 -24.56 12.49 0.44
CA ARG A 111 -25.61 13.08 1.31
C ARG A 111 -25.03 14.20 2.16
N PRO A 112 -24.88 15.42 1.59
CA PRO A 112 -24.27 16.54 2.30
C PRO A 112 -25.19 17.13 3.38
N ASP A 113 -26.50 16.97 3.23
CA ASP A 113 -27.52 17.41 4.18
C ASP A 113 -28.26 16.16 4.71
N GLU A 114 -28.06 15.85 5.99
CA GLU A 114 -28.65 14.67 6.63
C GLU A 114 -30.18 14.75 6.70
N THR A 115 -30.77 15.94 6.54
CA THR A 115 -32.23 16.15 6.54
C THR A 115 -32.87 16.00 5.17
N LYS A 116 -32.07 15.86 4.10
CA LYS A 116 -32.56 15.77 2.71
C LYS A 116 -32.20 14.45 2.04
N PRO A 117 -32.88 14.10 0.93
CA PRO A 117 -32.46 13.00 0.07
C PRO A 117 -31.03 13.16 -0.44
N PRO A 118 -30.32 12.06 -0.72
CA PRO A 118 -29.00 12.10 -1.33
C PRO A 118 -29.04 12.68 -2.75
N VAL A 119 -27.92 13.21 -3.21
CA VAL A 119 -27.76 13.80 -4.54
C VAL A 119 -26.65 13.09 -5.31
N TYR A 120 -26.75 13.08 -6.65
CA TYR A 120 -25.69 12.61 -7.53
C TYR A 120 -24.81 13.79 -7.96
N GLY A 121 -23.48 13.63 -7.89
CA GLY A 121 -22.56 14.67 -8.30
C GLY A 121 -21.10 14.27 -8.20
N SER A 122 -20.21 15.21 -8.52
CA SER A 122 -18.78 15.04 -8.35
C SER A 122 -18.44 14.95 -6.86
N CYS A 123 -17.58 14.00 -6.48
CA CYS A 123 -16.95 13.96 -5.15
C CYS A 123 -16.38 15.35 -4.78
N LYS A 124 -16.66 15.82 -3.57
CA LYS A 124 -16.20 17.09 -2.99
C LYS A 124 -15.02 16.90 -2.04
N LEU A 125 -14.87 15.70 -1.49
CA LEU A 125 -13.82 15.36 -0.52
C LEU A 125 -12.93 14.24 -1.09
N LEU A 126 -12.13 14.58 -2.10
CA LEU A 126 -11.16 13.66 -2.70
C LEU A 126 -9.87 13.70 -1.88
N ASP A 127 -9.34 12.53 -1.54
CA ASP A 127 -8.28 12.36 -0.57
C ASP A 127 -7.29 11.27 -1.00
N ILE A 128 -6.12 11.28 -0.36
CA ILE A 128 -5.09 10.24 -0.47
C ILE A 128 -5.07 9.39 0.80
N GLU A 129 -4.52 8.19 0.71
CA GLU A 129 -4.11 7.41 1.88
C GLU A 129 -2.68 6.92 1.67
N LEU A 130 -1.78 7.30 2.57
CA LEU A 130 -0.39 6.88 2.50
C LEU A 130 -0.28 5.45 3.06
N GLU A 131 0.05 4.51 2.19
CA GLU A 131 0.13 3.09 2.54
C GLU A 131 1.37 2.41 1.98
N MET A 132 1.61 1.21 2.50
CA MET A 132 2.52 0.23 1.91
C MET A 132 1.77 -1.09 1.77
N ALA A 133 2.04 -1.81 0.69
CA ALA A 133 1.45 -3.11 0.43
C ALA A 133 2.55 -4.14 0.20
N PHE A 134 2.26 -5.42 0.47
CA PHE A 134 3.16 -6.52 0.16
C PHE A 134 2.51 -7.48 -0.84
N PHE A 135 3.34 -8.09 -1.69
CA PHE A 135 2.91 -9.15 -2.58
C PHE A 135 3.07 -10.51 -1.91
N VAL A 136 2.06 -11.37 -2.07
CA VAL A 136 2.11 -12.76 -1.64
C VAL A 136 3.01 -13.57 -2.59
N GLY A 137 3.80 -14.46 -2.00
CA GLY A 137 4.64 -15.45 -2.66
C GLY A 137 3.87 -16.71 -3.07
N PRO A 138 4.27 -17.91 -2.61
CA PRO A 138 3.41 -19.08 -2.71
C PRO A 138 2.09 -18.83 -1.97
N GLY A 139 0.98 -19.31 -2.54
CA GLY A 139 -0.31 -19.30 -1.83
C GLY A 139 -0.41 -20.43 -0.80
N ASN A 140 -1.61 -20.60 -0.25
CA ASN A 140 -2.03 -21.75 0.52
C ASN A 140 -3.24 -22.41 -0.15
N LYS A 141 -3.51 -23.68 0.16
CA LYS A 141 -4.71 -24.36 -0.36
C LYS A 141 -5.95 -23.85 0.36
N LEU A 142 -7.09 -23.85 -0.33
CA LEU A 142 -8.38 -23.51 0.26
C LEU A 142 -8.67 -24.46 1.45
N GLY A 143 -8.93 -23.89 2.61
CA GLY A 143 -9.17 -24.64 3.85
C GLY A 143 -7.91 -24.99 4.65
N GLU A 144 -6.72 -24.66 4.16
CA GLU A 144 -5.45 -24.87 4.87
C GLU A 144 -4.85 -23.52 5.31
N PRO A 145 -4.95 -23.13 6.59
CA PRO A 145 -4.40 -21.87 7.09
C PRO A 145 -2.87 -21.85 7.02
N ILE A 146 -2.28 -20.65 6.87
CA ILE A 146 -0.84 -20.42 7.05
C ILE A 146 -0.57 -20.19 8.54
N PRO A 147 0.16 -21.07 9.25
CA PRO A 147 0.57 -20.80 10.62
C PRO A 147 1.49 -19.58 10.67
N ILE A 148 1.35 -18.74 11.70
CA ILE A 148 2.10 -17.47 11.78
C ILE A 148 3.62 -17.63 11.66
N HIS A 149 4.20 -18.71 12.22
CA HIS A 149 5.64 -18.98 12.11
C HIS A 149 6.12 -19.25 10.67
N LYS A 150 5.21 -19.51 9.72
CA LYS A 150 5.52 -19.64 8.29
C LYS A 150 5.16 -18.42 7.47
N ALA A 151 4.46 -17.43 8.03
CA ALA A 151 3.94 -16.29 7.27
C ALA A 151 5.04 -15.55 6.49
N HIS A 152 6.24 -15.41 7.07
CA HIS A 152 7.39 -14.77 6.43
C HIS A 152 7.82 -15.44 5.11
N GLU A 153 7.62 -16.75 4.95
CA GLU A 153 7.93 -17.49 3.71
C GLU A 153 6.98 -17.13 2.55
N HIS A 154 5.84 -16.50 2.86
CA HIS A 154 4.79 -16.13 1.92
C HIS A 154 4.80 -14.63 1.55
N ILE A 155 5.72 -13.83 2.10
CA ILE A 155 5.79 -12.39 1.84
C ILE A 155 6.96 -12.13 0.89
N PHE A 156 6.66 -11.84 -0.38
CA PHE A 156 7.68 -11.67 -1.42
C PHE A 156 8.44 -10.34 -1.27
N GLY A 157 7.69 -9.24 -1.12
CA GLY A 157 8.26 -7.90 -1.08
C GLY A 157 7.19 -6.82 -1.05
N MET A 158 7.62 -5.57 -0.87
CA MET A 158 6.75 -4.42 -0.62
C MET A 158 6.76 -3.39 -1.74
N VAL A 159 5.68 -2.63 -1.83
CA VAL A 159 5.50 -1.44 -2.68
C VAL A 159 4.92 -0.30 -1.86
N LEU A 160 5.12 0.93 -2.33
CA LEU A 160 4.33 2.08 -1.87
C LEU A 160 2.95 2.02 -2.49
N MET A 161 1.96 2.54 -1.76
CA MET A 161 0.58 2.56 -2.18
C MET A 161 -0.11 3.88 -1.83
N ASN A 162 -0.99 4.32 -2.71
CA ASN A 162 -1.95 5.40 -2.46
C ASN A 162 -3.36 4.89 -2.73
N ASP A 163 -4.15 4.69 -1.66
CA ASP A 163 -5.54 4.29 -1.77
C ASP A 163 -6.46 5.52 -1.86
N TRP A 164 -6.73 5.94 -3.10
CA TRP A 164 -7.46 7.17 -3.33
C TRP A 164 -8.89 7.05 -2.83
N SER A 165 -9.33 8.09 -2.14
CA SER A 165 -10.56 8.03 -1.36
C SER A 165 -11.49 9.19 -1.67
N ALA A 166 -12.76 8.89 -1.91
CA ALA A 166 -13.84 9.87 -2.02
C ALA A 166 -14.68 9.86 -0.74
N ARG A 167 -14.30 10.70 0.24
CA ARG A 167 -14.79 10.61 1.63
C ARG A 167 -16.28 10.85 1.79
N ASP A 168 -16.85 11.73 0.96
CA ASP A 168 -18.27 12.04 0.95
C ASP A 168 -19.13 10.91 0.37
N ILE A 169 -18.61 10.20 -0.65
CA ILE A 169 -19.22 8.96 -1.16
C ILE A 169 -19.09 7.87 -0.10
N GLN A 170 -17.88 7.67 0.43
CA GLN A 170 -17.57 6.66 1.44
C GLN A 170 -18.45 6.80 2.69
N LYS A 171 -18.56 8.01 3.28
CA LYS A 171 -19.40 8.26 4.47
C LYS A 171 -20.85 7.83 4.25
N TRP A 172 -21.38 8.02 3.05
CA TRP A 172 -22.76 7.69 2.73
C TRP A 172 -22.99 6.19 2.52
N GLU A 173 -22.04 5.48 1.91
CA GLU A 173 -22.23 4.07 1.53
C GLU A 173 -21.76 3.04 2.56
N TYR A 174 -20.80 3.37 3.43
CA TYR A 174 -20.00 2.34 4.09
C TYR A 174 -20.72 1.53 5.17
N VAL A 175 -21.87 2.00 5.66
CA VAL A 175 -22.64 1.28 6.68
C VAL A 175 -23.75 0.48 5.98
N PRO A 176 -23.87 -0.84 6.23
CA PRO A 176 -23.08 -1.66 7.16
C PRO A 176 -21.93 -2.46 6.50
N LEU A 177 -21.74 -2.35 5.18
CA LEU A 177 -20.96 -3.32 4.40
C LEU A 177 -19.48 -2.96 4.17
N GLY A 178 -19.06 -1.80 4.66
CA GLY A 178 -17.70 -1.28 4.48
C GLY A 178 -17.52 -0.41 3.23
N PRO A 179 -16.32 0.15 3.03
CA PRO A 179 -16.00 1.02 1.90
C PRO A 179 -16.16 0.31 0.55
N PHE A 180 -16.67 1.00 -0.47
CA PHE A 180 -16.89 0.41 -1.79
C PHE A 180 -16.56 1.39 -2.94
N LEU A 181 -17.51 2.19 -3.43
CA LEU A 181 -17.29 3.15 -4.52
C LEU A 181 -16.42 4.33 -4.10
N GLY A 182 -16.36 4.62 -2.80
CA GLY A 182 -15.46 5.57 -2.20
C GLY A 182 -13.97 5.21 -2.37
N LYS A 183 -13.65 3.96 -2.74
CA LYS A 183 -12.28 3.43 -2.89
C LYS A 183 -12.01 2.88 -4.29
N SER A 184 -12.96 2.11 -4.83
CA SER A 184 -12.79 1.31 -6.07
C SER A 184 -12.62 2.11 -7.37
N PHE A 185 -12.55 3.44 -7.32
CA PHE A 185 -12.29 4.27 -8.51
C PHE A 185 -10.80 4.34 -8.86
N GLY A 186 -9.90 4.02 -7.94
CA GLY A 186 -8.48 3.94 -8.23
C GLY A 186 -7.58 3.80 -7.01
N THR A 187 -6.67 2.85 -7.09
CA THR A 187 -5.61 2.61 -6.09
C THR A 187 -4.29 2.58 -6.83
N THR A 188 -3.29 3.36 -6.41
CA THR A 188 -2.00 3.44 -7.13
C THR A 188 -0.90 2.71 -6.36
N ILE A 189 -0.09 1.90 -7.04
CA ILE A 189 1.12 1.30 -6.44
C ILE A 189 2.41 1.70 -7.18
N SER A 190 3.53 1.74 -6.46
CA SER A 190 4.85 1.89 -7.07
C SER A 190 5.24 0.65 -7.88
N PRO A 191 5.97 0.78 -9.01
CA PRO A 191 6.22 -0.34 -9.90
C PRO A 191 7.32 -1.31 -9.42
N TRP A 192 8.25 -0.85 -8.58
CA TRP A 192 9.36 -1.68 -8.10
C TRP A 192 9.00 -2.37 -6.79
N VAL A 193 8.92 -3.70 -6.82
CA VAL A 193 8.69 -4.51 -5.62
C VAL A 193 10.03 -4.72 -4.91
N VAL A 194 10.18 -4.16 -3.71
CA VAL A 194 11.39 -4.32 -2.90
C VAL A 194 11.31 -5.63 -2.14
N PRO A 195 12.21 -6.60 -2.39
CA PRO A 195 12.14 -7.92 -1.74
C PRO A 195 12.36 -7.81 -0.23
N MET A 196 11.70 -8.67 0.55
CA MET A 196 11.82 -8.62 2.02
C MET A 196 13.27 -8.75 2.50
N GLU A 197 14.10 -9.56 1.83
CA GLU A 197 15.54 -9.66 2.15
C GLU A 197 16.31 -8.33 2.06
N ALA A 198 15.85 -7.38 1.24
CA ALA A 198 16.45 -6.04 1.20
C ALA A 198 15.97 -5.15 2.35
N LEU A 199 14.82 -5.46 2.95
CA LEU A 199 14.21 -4.74 4.06
C LEU A 199 14.62 -5.30 5.43
N MET A 200 15.01 -6.57 5.53
CA MET A 200 15.42 -7.21 6.79
C MET A 200 16.50 -6.45 7.58
N PRO A 201 17.51 -5.80 6.96
CA PRO A 201 18.46 -4.98 7.71
C PRO A 201 17.85 -3.77 8.44
N PHE A 202 16.62 -3.40 8.10
CA PHE A 202 15.85 -2.29 8.70
C PHE A 202 14.72 -2.78 9.62
N ALA A 203 14.68 -4.08 9.93
CA ALA A 203 13.72 -4.63 10.89
C ALA A 203 13.97 -4.09 12.30
N GLN A 204 12.88 -3.85 13.03
CA GLN A 204 12.80 -3.31 14.37
C GLN A 204 11.94 -4.25 15.24
N PRO A 205 12.09 -4.19 16.57
CA PRO A 205 11.17 -4.89 17.48
C PRO A 205 9.70 -4.55 17.18
N ASN A 206 8.83 -5.55 17.30
CA ASN A 206 7.40 -5.35 17.09
C ASN A 206 6.81 -4.43 18.17
N SER A 207 5.78 -3.68 17.81
CA SER A 207 5.05 -2.84 18.76
C SER A 207 4.41 -3.70 19.86
N VAL A 208 4.46 -3.23 21.11
CA VAL A 208 3.81 -3.92 22.22
C VAL A 208 2.29 -3.89 22.02
N GLN A 209 1.67 -5.06 22.07
CA GLN A 209 0.21 -5.21 21.94
C GLN A 209 -0.41 -5.47 23.32
N ASP A 210 -1.33 -4.60 23.71
CA ASP A 210 -2.16 -4.72 24.91
C ASP A 210 -3.64 -4.48 24.54
N PRO A 211 -4.53 -5.47 24.68
CA PRO A 211 -4.28 -6.83 25.20
C PRO A 211 -3.37 -7.67 24.30
N LYS A 212 -2.74 -8.69 24.90
CA LYS A 212 -1.99 -9.70 24.14
C LYS A 212 -2.94 -10.38 23.13
N PRO A 213 -2.56 -10.49 21.85
CA PRO A 213 -3.40 -11.15 20.87
C PRO A 213 -3.53 -12.65 21.16
N LEU A 214 -4.53 -13.30 20.56
CA LEU A 214 -4.69 -14.75 20.67
C LEU A 214 -3.45 -15.50 20.12
N PRO A 215 -3.17 -16.73 20.57
CA PRO A 215 -1.94 -17.44 20.23
C PRO A 215 -1.64 -17.57 18.73
N TYR A 216 -2.66 -17.65 17.87
CA TYR A 216 -2.47 -17.76 16.42
C TYR A 216 -1.90 -16.49 15.76
N LEU A 217 -1.95 -15.34 16.44
CA LEU A 217 -1.38 -14.06 16.02
C LEU A 217 -0.08 -13.71 16.77
N CYS A 218 0.38 -14.55 17.70
CA CYS A 218 1.60 -14.31 18.46
C CYS A 218 2.83 -14.77 17.67
N HIS A 219 3.84 -13.91 17.58
CA HIS A 219 5.14 -14.23 16.99
C HIS A 219 6.25 -13.38 17.64
N ASP A 220 7.47 -13.91 17.67
CA ASP A 220 8.61 -13.28 18.35
C ASP A 220 9.63 -12.66 17.38
N ASP A 221 9.52 -12.97 16.08
CA ASP A 221 10.42 -12.44 15.05
C ASP A 221 10.17 -10.94 14.80
N PRO A 222 11.23 -10.10 14.79
CA PRO A 222 11.12 -8.70 14.42
C PRO A 222 10.62 -8.54 12.97
N TYR A 223 9.43 -7.95 12.81
CA TYR A 223 8.77 -7.78 11.51
C TYR A 223 8.09 -6.41 11.35
N THR A 224 8.53 -5.43 12.14
CA THR A 224 8.26 -4.00 11.94
C THR A 224 9.46 -3.38 11.24
N PHE A 225 9.28 -2.47 10.28
CA PHE A 225 10.38 -1.95 9.47
C PHE A 225 10.51 -0.43 9.60
N ASP A 226 11.74 0.06 9.77
CA ASP A 226 12.05 1.49 9.71
C ASP A 226 12.10 1.96 8.25
N ILE A 227 10.97 2.49 7.76
CA ILE A 227 10.82 3.02 6.41
C ILE A 227 10.31 4.46 6.49
N ASN A 228 11.15 5.41 6.09
CA ASN A 228 10.79 6.83 6.09
C ASN A 228 9.89 7.16 4.90
N LEU A 229 8.61 7.49 5.16
CA LEU A 229 7.63 7.83 4.13
C LEU A 229 7.41 9.36 4.02
N PHE A 230 7.15 9.82 2.80
CA PHE A 230 6.87 11.23 2.50
C PHE A 230 5.76 11.35 1.45
N VAL A 231 4.95 12.39 1.58
CA VAL A 231 3.96 12.80 0.59
C VAL A 231 4.29 14.19 0.10
N SER A 232 4.15 14.42 -1.21
CA SER A 232 4.22 15.77 -1.78
C SER A 232 3.00 16.04 -2.66
N VAL A 233 2.50 17.26 -2.60
CA VAL A 233 1.37 17.72 -3.40
C VAL A 233 1.82 18.88 -4.27
N LYS A 234 1.48 18.83 -5.57
CA LYS A 234 1.77 19.88 -6.53
C LYS A 234 0.49 20.29 -7.24
N GLY A 235 0.04 21.52 -6.99
CA GLY A 235 -1.15 22.09 -7.59
C GLY A 235 -0.83 23.08 -8.71
N TYR A 236 -1.67 23.13 -9.73
CA TYR A 236 -1.66 24.20 -10.73
C TYR A 236 -3.06 24.42 -11.30
N CYS A 237 -3.32 25.64 -11.78
CA CYS A 237 -4.46 25.97 -12.61
C CYS A 237 -4.02 26.05 -14.08
N GLN A 238 -4.87 25.58 -14.98
CA GLN A 238 -4.64 25.62 -16.43
C GLN A 238 -5.69 26.52 -17.09
N GLY A 239 -5.24 27.65 -17.64
CA GLY A 239 -6.03 28.52 -18.50
C GLY A 239 -5.78 28.23 -19.99
N LYS A 240 -6.44 28.98 -20.88
CA LYS A 240 -6.17 28.92 -22.32
C LYS A 240 -4.78 29.48 -22.60
N GLY A 241 -3.82 28.60 -22.88
CA GLY A 241 -2.44 28.98 -23.23
C GLY A 241 -1.51 29.33 -22.07
N TYR A 242 -1.96 29.26 -20.81
CA TYR A 242 -1.11 29.53 -19.65
C TYR A 242 -1.38 28.58 -18.48
N ARG A 243 -0.34 28.35 -17.66
CA ARG A 243 -0.39 27.57 -16.43
C ARG A 243 0.10 28.41 -15.27
N VAL A 244 -0.68 28.48 -14.20
CA VAL A 244 -0.28 29.09 -12.93
C VAL A 244 -0.08 27.97 -11.92
N GLY A 245 1.16 27.70 -11.53
CA GLY A 245 1.49 26.70 -10.52
C GLY A 245 1.62 27.33 -9.13
N PHE A 246 1.22 26.61 -8.10
CA PHE A 246 1.39 27.03 -6.70
C PHE A 246 2.71 26.51 -6.07
N GLY A 247 3.57 25.89 -6.89
CA GLY A 247 4.80 25.25 -6.44
C GLY A 247 4.57 23.83 -5.90
N GLN A 248 5.63 23.25 -5.34
CA GLN A 248 5.57 21.96 -4.64
C GLN A 248 5.37 22.23 -3.14
N CYS A 249 4.33 21.63 -2.56
CA CYS A 249 4.17 21.55 -1.10
C CYS A 249 4.66 20.17 -0.65
N ARG A 250 5.64 20.12 0.24
CA ARG A 250 6.24 18.88 0.75
C ARG A 250 6.20 18.90 2.28
N GLY A 251 5.69 17.83 2.87
CA GLY A 251 5.73 17.60 4.31
C GLY A 251 6.32 16.23 4.63
N LYS A 252 6.89 16.08 5.82
CA LYS A 252 7.21 14.77 6.41
C LYS A 252 6.07 14.43 7.36
N VAL A 253 5.44 13.26 7.17
CA VAL A 253 4.53 12.74 8.18
C VAL A 253 5.40 12.12 9.27
N LEU A 254 5.35 12.69 10.46
CA LEU A 254 6.01 12.12 11.63
C LEU A 254 5.01 11.19 12.34
N PRO A 255 5.47 10.11 12.99
CA PRO A 255 4.65 9.37 13.93
C PRO A 255 4.02 10.33 14.97
N ALA A 256 2.84 9.99 15.49
CA ALA A 256 2.28 10.72 16.61
C ALA A 256 3.25 10.63 17.81
N LEU A 257 3.36 11.72 18.58
CA LEU A 257 4.09 11.70 19.85
C LEU A 257 3.33 10.78 20.81
N GLN A 258 4.05 9.83 21.41
CA GLN A 258 3.53 8.98 22.50
C GLN A 258 3.28 9.79 23.77
#